data_AF-A0A1I5RJ18-F1
#
_entry.id   AF-A0A1I5RJ18-F1
#
_cell.length_a   1.000
_cell.length_b   1.000
_cell.length_c   1.000
_cell.angle_alpha   90.00
_cell.angle_beta   90.00
_cell.angle_gamma   90.00
#
_symmetry.space_group_name_H-M   'P 1'
#
loop_
_entity.id
_entity.type
_entity.pdbx_description
1 polymer ?
#
loop_
_entity_poly.entity_id
_entity_poly.type
_entity_poly.pdbx_seq_one_letter_code
_entity_poly.pdbx_strand_id
1 'polypeptide(L)'
;MPKKERYIVVIYSSHMGSIEKNLANLKQKNSLLVIDLYQQRRESTPNVIYATAGTNTLLKIIHRFHIREVPSYFMIKKQNENGLYKQDSQIYLLD
;
A
#
# COMPACT_ATOMS: atom_id res chain seq x y z
N MET A 1 -5.42 -5.19 -11.67
CA MET A 1 -4.04 -4.65 -11.84
C MET A 1 -4.04 -3.14 -11.69
N PRO A 2 -3.00 -2.52 -11.09
CA PRO A 2 -2.89 -1.07 -10.95
C PRO A 2 -2.77 -0.37 -12.32
N LYS A 3 -3.54 0.69 -12.55
CA LYS A 3 -3.62 1.42 -13.83
C LYS A 3 -3.35 2.92 -13.72
N LYS A 4 -3.37 3.49 -12.52
CA LYS A 4 -3.23 4.94 -12.29
C LYS A 4 -1.76 5.35 -12.32
N GLU A 5 -1.51 6.61 -12.64
CA GLU A 5 -0.16 7.18 -12.73
C GLU A 5 0.58 7.16 -11.38
N ARG A 6 -0.16 7.33 -10.28
CA ARG A 6 0.36 7.30 -8.92
C ARG A 6 -0.52 6.48 -8.01
N TYR A 7 0.11 5.87 -7.02
CA TYR A 7 -0.55 5.21 -5.91
C TYR A 7 0.13 5.59 -4.60
N ILE A 8 -0.65 5.70 -3.54
CA ILE A 8 -0.13 5.60 -2.19
C ILE A 8 -0.19 4.11 -1.81
N VAL A 9 0.97 3.52 -1.57
CA VAL A 9 1.07 2.18 -0.99
C VAL A 9 0.89 2.32 0.51
N VAL A 10 -0.02 1.56 1.09
CA VAL A 10 -0.22 1.47 2.54
C VAL A 10 0.07 0.04 2.97
N ILE A 11 0.96 -0.13 3.94
CA ILE A 11 1.28 -1.41 4.55
C ILE A 11 0.81 -1.35 6.00
N TYR A 12 -0.02 -2.31 6.38
CA TYR A 12 -0.63 -2.34 7.72
C TYR A 12 -0.76 -3.77 8.24
N SER A 13 -1.08 -3.91 9.53
CA SER A 13 -1.52 -5.16 10.12
C SER A 13 -3.01 -5.05 10.44
N SER A 14 -3.81 -6.00 9.93
CA SER A 14 -5.21 -6.14 10.31
C SER A 14 -5.44 -6.52 11.78
N HIS A 15 -4.39 -6.91 12.51
CA HIS A 15 -4.44 -7.17 13.94
C HIS A 15 -4.19 -5.90 14.78
N MET A 16 -3.82 -4.77 14.15
CA MET A 16 -3.54 -3.49 14.82
C MET A 16 -4.69 -2.50 14.62
N GLY A 17 -5.78 -2.64 15.39
CA GLY A 17 -6.87 -1.66 15.46
C GLY A 17 -7.56 -1.32 14.13
N SER A 18 -8.43 -0.29 14.14
CA SER A 18 -9.21 0.10 12.97
C SER A 18 -8.42 1.03 12.02
N ILE A 19 -7.70 0.45 11.06
CA ILE A 19 -7.01 1.17 9.96
C ILE A 19 -7.95 2.04 9.10
N GLU A 20 -9.26 1.77 9.16
CA GLU A 20 -10.29 2.36 8.28
C GLU A 20 -10.40 3.88 8.41
N LYS A 21 -10.24 4.42 9.62
CA LYS A 21 -10.22 5.86 9.86
C LYS A 21 -9.02 6.51 9.16
N ASN A 22 -7.85 5.89 9.29
CA ASN A 22 -6.60 6.43 8.73
C ASN A 22 -6.60 6.35 7.19
N LEU A 23 -7.14 5.27 6.63
CA LEU A 23 -7.35 5.14 5.18
C LEU A 23 -8.37 6.14 4.63
N ALA A 24 -9.36 6.55 5.43
CA ALA A 24 -10.41 7.46 4.97
C ALA A 24 -9.83 8.84 4.59
N ASN A 25 -8.85 9.33 5.34
CA ASN A 25 -8.18 10.61 5.03
C ASN A 25 -7.35 10.51 3.75
N LEU A 26 -6.60 9.42 3.57
CA LEU A 26 -5.72 9.23 2.42
C LEU A 26 -6.50 9.02 1.11
N LYS A 27 -7.64 8.32 1.14
CA LYS A 27 -8.39 7.92 -0.08
C LYS A 27 -9.23 9.05 -0.71
N GLN A 28 -9.43 10.19 -0.04
CA GLN A 28 -10.28 11.27 -0.56
C GLN A 28 -9.78 11.85 -1.88
N LYS A 29 -8.47 11.85 -2.12
CA LYS A 29 -7.86 12.43 -3.34
C LYS A 29 -6.88 11.49 -4.05
N ASN A 30 -6.66 10.29 -3.50
CA ASN A 30 -5.60 9.40 -3.95
C ASN A 30 -6.11 7.99 -4.22
N SER A 31 -5.47 7.32 -5.18
CA SER A 31 -5.62 5.88 -5.37
C SER A 31 -4.68 5.14 -4.42
N LEU A 32 -5.23 4.19 -3.67
CA LEU A 32 -4.51 3.41 -2.67
C LEU A 32 -4.22 2.00 -3.17
N LEU A 33 -3.02 1.51 -2.86
CA LEU A 33 -2.63 0.11 -2.94
C LEU A 33 -2.35 -0.37 -1.52
N VAL A 34 -3.26 -1.11 -0.93
CA VAL A 34 -3.25 -1.47 0.49
C VAL A 34 -2.83 -2.93 0.64
N ILE A 35 -1.81 -3.19 1.46
CA ILE A 35 -1.22 -4.51 1.69
C ILE A 35 -1.34 -4.82 3.19
N ASP A 36 -2.10 -5.85 3.53
CA ASP A 36 -2.16 -6.38 4.90
C ASP A 36 -1.03 -7.38 5.12
N LEU A 37 -0.21 -7.19 6.16
CA LEU A 37 0.82 -8.15 6.54
C LEU A 37 0.27 -9.54 6.86
N TYR A 38 -0.95 -9.62 7.39
CA TYR A 38 -1.63 -10.87 7.71
C TYR A 38 -2.46 -11.42 6.54
N GLN A 39 -2.41 -10.75 5.39
CA GLN A 39 -3.03 -11.20 4.14
C GLN A 39 -4.54 -11.44 4.25
N GLN A 40 -5.24 -10.74 5.16
CA GLN A 40 -6.70 -10.84 5.23
C GLN A 40 -7.30 -10.29 3.94
N ARG A 41 -8.11 -11.11 3.28
CA ARG A 41 -8.78 -10.71 2.04
C ARG A 41 -9.84 -9.67 2.33
N ARG A 42 -9.83 -8.58 1.57
CA ARG A 42 -10.83 -7.52 1.59
C ARG A 42 -11.23 -7.17 0.16
N GLU A 43 -12.47 -6.76 -0.03
CA GLU A 43 -12.95 -6.33 -1.34
C GLU A 43 -12.38 -4.96 -1.71
N SER A 44 -11.90 -4.85 -2.96
CA SER A 44 -11.39 -3.60 -3.51
C SER A 44 -12.53 -2.67 -3.89
N THR A 45 -12.30 -1.36 -3.73
CA THR A 45 -13.20 -0.30 -4.18
C THR A 45 -12.54 0.50 -5.30
N PRO A 46 -13.24 1.40 -6.02
CA PRO A 46 -12.67 2.11 -7.17
C PRO A 46 -11.34 2.83 -6.91
N ASN A 47 -11.14 3.33 -5.68
CA ASN A 47 -9.93 4.05 -5.28
C ASN A 47 -9.02 3.26 -4.33
N VAL A 48 -9.40 2.05 -3.92
CA VAL A 48 -8.63 1.26 -2.94
C VAL A 48 -8.49 -0.16 -3.45
N ILE A 49 -7.26 -0.55 -3.80
CA ILE A 49 -6.92 -1.90 -4.20
C ILE A 49 -6.35 -2.60 -2.97
N TYR A 50 -7.05 -3.60 -2.44
CA TYR A 50 -6.49 -4.50 -1.43
C TYR A 50 -5.71 -5.61 -2.13
N ALA A 51 -4.40 -5.60 -1.95
CA ALA A 51 -3.49 -6.55 -2.57
C ALA A 51 -3.06 -7.63 -1.57
N THR A 52 -3.07 -8.87 -2.05
CA THR A 52 -2.47 -10.02 -1.36
C THR A 52 -1.25 -10.50 -2.13
N ALA A 53 -0.28 -11.06 -1.44
CA ALA A 53 0.94 -11.63 -1.99
C ALA A 53 1.39 -12.84 -1.17
N GLY A 54 2.14 -13.75 -1.79
CA GLY A 54 2.81 -14.82 -1.05
C GLY A 54 3.87 -14.27 -0.09
N THR A 55 4.17 -15.01 0.97
CA THR A 55 5.08 -14.60 2.06
C THR A 55 6.42 -14.09 1.57
N ASN A 56 7.06 -14.79 0.61
CA ASN A 56 8.34 -14.37 0.06
C ASN A 56 8.29 -13.02 -0.66
N THR A 57 7.18 -12.72 -1.33
CA THR A 57 6.97 -11.42 -1.98
C THR A 57 6.77 -10.33 -0.93
N LEU A 58 6.00 -10.62 0.13
CA LEU A 58 5.80 -9.69 1.23
C LEU A 58 7.13 -9.35 1.93
N LEU A 59 7.95 -10.36 2.23
CA LEU A 59 9.29 -10.16 2.80
C LEU A 59 10.17 -9.29 1.89
N LYS A 60 10.17 -9.55 0.58
CA LYS A 60 10.90 -8.72 -0.39
C LYS A 60 10.40 -7.27 -0.39
N ILE A 61 9.10 -7.03 -0.25
CA ILE A 61 8.52 -5.68 -0.15
C ILE A 61 9.03 -4.99 1.12
N ILE A 62 8.89 -5.64 2.29
CA ILE A 62 9.34 -5.11 3.59
C ILE A 62 10.82 -4.72 3.52
N HIS A 63 11.68 -5.62 3.01
CA HIS A 63 13.11 -5.35 2.89
C HIS A 63 13.44 -4.28 1.84
N ARG A 64 12.86 -4.36 0.64
CA ARG A 64 13.17 -3.42 -0.46
C ARG A 64 12.83 -1.98 -0.10
N PHE A 65 11.71 -1.79 0.58
CA PHE A 65 11.28 -0.47 1.00
C PHE A 65 11.84 -0.09 2.38
N HIS A 66 12.46 -1.01 3.13
CA HIS A 66 12.90 -0.76 4.52
C HIS A 66 11.73 -0.38 5.44
N ILE A 67 10.64 -1.13 5.37
CA ILE A 67 9.47 -0.94 6.24
C ILE A 67 9.86 -1.40 7.66
N ARG A 68 10.02 -0.44 8.57
CA ARG A 68 10.42 -0.70 9.96
C ARG A 68 9.21 -0.84 10.88
N GLU A 69 8.16 -0.11 10.59
CA GLU A 69 6.98 0.05 11.43
C GLU A 69 5.71 0.09 10.55
N VAL A 70 4.59 -0.33 11.14
CA VAL A 70 3.27 -0.33 10.52
C VAL A 70 2.22 0.21 11.50
N PRO A 71 1.14 0.86 11.01
CA PRO A 71 0.87 1.14 9.61
C PRO A 71 1.78 2.23 9.03
N SER A 72 2.23 2.03 7.79
CA SER A 72 3.09 2.99 7.09
C SER A 72 2.67 3.13 5.64
N TYR A 73 3.02 4.27 5.04
CA TYR A 73 2.69 4.55 3.66
C TYR A 73 3.82 5.26 2.91
N PHE A 74 3.81 5.11 1.60
CA PHE A 74 4.70 5.79 0.68
C PHE A 74 4.07 5.88 -0.71
N MET A 75 4.58 6.77 -1.54
CA MET A 75 4.11 6.96 -2.90
C MET A 75 4.92 6.12 -3.88
N ILE A 76 4.23 5.56 -4.86
CA ILE A 76 4.83 5.02 -6.07
C ILE A 76 4.27 5.73 -7.29
N LYS A 77 5.13 5.92 -8.30
CA LYS A 77 4.77 6.52 -9.59
C LYS A 77 5.11 5.56 -10.72
N LYS A 78 4.22 5.52 -11.71
CA LYS A 78 4.41 4.74 -12.94
C LYS A 78 5.66 5.26 -13.66
N GLN A 79 6.49 4.33 -14.12
CA GLN A 79 7.75 4.64 -14.81
C GLN A 79 7.62 4.51 -16.31
N ASN A 80 6.81 3.56 -16.77
CA ASN A 80 6.62 3.27 -18.17
C ASN A 80 5.27 2.58 -18.40
N GLU A 81 4.91 2.41 -19.66
CA GLU A 81 3.64 1.83 -20.08
C GLU A 81 3.48 0.35 -19.69
N ASN A 82 4.60 -0.36 -19.47
CA ASN A 82 4.65 -1.78 -19.08
C ASN A 82 4.23 -2.05 -17.62
N GLY A 83 3.76 -1.02 -16.89
CA GLY A 83 3.26 -1.19 -15.53
C GLY A 83 4.36 -1.33 -14.47
N LEU A 84 5.58 -0.87 -14.77
CA LEU A 84 6.62 -0.73 -13.74
C LEU A 84 6.39 0.55 -12.94
N TYR A 85 6.54 0.45 -11.63
CA TYR A 85 6.44 1.57 -10.70
C TYR A 85 7.74 1.71 -9.90
N LYS A 86 8.11 2.94 -9.56
CA LYS A 86 9.20 3.26 -8.62
C LYS A 86 8.68 4.07 -7.44
N GLN A 87 9.39 3.97 -6.32
CA GLN A 87 9.15 4.78 -5.13
C GLN A 87 9.35 6.26 -5.48
N ASP A 88 8.43 7.10 -5.02
CA ASP A 88 8.35 8.54 -5.31
C ASP A 88 8.29 9.37 -4.01
N SER A 89 8.44 8.74 -2.83
CA SER A 89 8.51 9.43 -1.54
C SER A 89 9.30 8.64 -0.50
N GLN A 90 9.64 9.31 0.61
CA GLN A 90 10.00 8.64 1.86
C GLN A 90 8.82 7.81 2.40
N ILE A 91 9.11 6.96 3.39
CA ILE A 91 8.10 6.20 4.12
C ILE A 91 7.69 6.99 5.34
N TYR A 92 6.39 7.08 5.54
CA TYR A 92 5.77 7.78 6.66
C TYR A 92 4.97 6.79 7.50
N LEU A 93 4.93 7.03 8.81
CA LEU A 93 3.97 6.37 9.69
C LEU A 93 2.57 6.90 9.40
N LEU A 94 1.57 6.02 9.52
CA LEU A 94 0.17 6.36 9.31
C LEU A 94 -0.55 6.44 10.66
N ASP A 95 -0.47 7.59 11.31
CA ASP A 95 -1.13 7.88 12.58
C ASP A 95 -2.63 8.18 12.41
#